data_AF-A0A397TLU1-F1
#
_entry.id   AF-A0A397TLU1-F1
#
_cell.length_a   1.000
_cell.length_b   1.000
_cell.length_c   1.000
_cell.angle_alpha   90.00
_cell.angle_beta   90.00
_cell.angle_gamma   90.00
#
_symmetry.space_group_name_H-M   'P 1'
#
loop_
_entity.id
_entity.type
_entity.pdbx_description
1 polymer ?
#
loop_
_entity_poly.entity_id
_entity_poly.type
_entity_poly.pdbx_seq_one_letter_code
_entity_poly.pdbx_strand_id
1 'polypeptide(L)'
;MGKRKSPRSIVSKQERNINWMLTCSEPTPLAFFQHIFPSHRGRAIEKYRIVLDLALKETDDREVLSKLRRLKRTVDEARLLFDWETWMQQKAAISVRRSVWSTNIRIHEEINSFAQNKTSQFSYETKTQGREKLAIVTNIMMIMKVKVKVTPCPMVWMKKQVSPMMILKIIVKIRKIKMVVKAKMLKRIIVSKLIRMNSSRHLRKYRNRQN
;
A
#
# COMPACT_ATOMS: atom_id res chain seq x y z
N MET A 1 -46.02 3.25 -21.46
CA MET A 1 -44.77 3.91 -21.04
C MET A 1 -43.58 3.27 -21.77
N GLY A 2 -43.10 3.90 -22.84
CA GLY A 2 -41.97 3.38 -23.63
C GLY A 2 -40.64 3.63 -22.91
N LYS A 3 -39.95 2.57 -22.49
CA LYS A 3 -38.56 2.66 -22.03
C LYS A 3 -37.67 3.02 -23.21
N ARG A 4 -37.31 4.31 -23.33
CA ARG A 4 -36.26 4.77 -24.24
C ARG A 4 -34.94 4.11 -23.84
N LYS A 5 -34.54 3.04 -24.54
CA LYS A 5 -33.17 2.53 -24.49
C LYS A 5 -32.29 3.57 -25.19
N SER A 6 -31.43 4.27 -24.45
CA SER A 6 -30.44 5.15 -25.09
C SER A 6 -29.51 4.30 -25.95
N PRO A 7 -29.21 4.67 -27.20
CA PRO A 7 -28.25 3.94 -28.02
C PRO A 7 -26.86 4.24 -27.46
N ARG A 8 -26.34 3.36 -26.62
CA ARG A 8 -24.92 3.36 -26.27
C ARG A 8 -24.20 2.88 -27.52
N SER A 9 -23.71 3.78 -28.37
CA SER A 9 -22.94 3.38 -29.54
C SER A 9 -21.74 2.56 -29.05
N ILE A 10 -21.66 1.31 -29.51
CA ILE A 10 -20.55 0.42 -29.18
C ILE A 10 -19.40 0.87 -30.08
N VAL A 11 -18.73 1.95 -29.69
CA VAL A 11 -17.55 2.44 -30.40
C VAL A 11 -16.51 1.32 -30.41
N SER A 12 -16.07 0.94 -31.61
CA SER A 12 -15.12 -0.16 -31.76
C SER A 12 -13.79 0.18 -31.10
N LYS A 13 -13.01 -0.83 -30.71
CA LYS A 13 -11.68 -0.58 -30.10
C LYS A 13 -10.76 0.19 -31.05
N GLN A 14 -10.96 0.04 -32.36
CA GLN A 14 -10.21 0.74 -33.38
C GLN A 14 -10.62 2.21 -33.47
N GLU A 15 -11.91 2.50 -33.57
CA GLU A 15 -12.44 3.88 -33.53
C GLU A 15 -11.98 4.62 -32.28
N ARG A 16 -11.95 3.95 -31.12
CA ARG A 16 -11.40 4.55 -29.89
C ARG A 16 -9.94 4.97 -30.03
N ASN A 17 -9.11 4.13 -30.65
CA ASN A 17 -7.70 4.44 -30.84
C ASN A 17 -7.52 5.57 -31.86
N ILE A 18 -8.35 5.63 -32.91
CA ILE A 18 -8.32 6.70 -33.91
C ILE A 18 -8.76 8.02 -33.26
N ASN A 19 -9.90 8.04 -32.56
CA ASN A 19 -10.36 9.18 -31.80
C ASN A 19 -9.32 9.66 -30.78
N TRP A 20 -8.62 8.74 -30.11
CA TRP A 20 -7.51 9.10 -29.23
C TRP A 20 -6.36 9.78 -30.01
N MET A 21 -5.97 9.25 -31.16
CA MET A 21 -4.91 9.82 -32.01
C MET A 21 -5.24 11.24 -32.48
N LEU A 22 -6.52 11.48 -32.82
CA LEU A 22 -7.02 12.77 -33.29
C LEU A 22 -7.12 13.81 -32.17
N THR A 23 -7.49 13.38 -30.96
CA THR A 23 -7.71 14.29 -29.80
C THR A 23 -6.46 14.49 -28.94
N CYS A 24 -5.47 13.59 -29.02
CA CYS A 24 -4.26 13.66 -28.22
C CYS A 24 -3.39 14.86 -28.65
N SER A 25 -2.94 15.67 -27.69
CA SER A 25 -2.05 16.81 -27.92
C SER A 25 -0.70 16.41 -28.52
N GLU A 26 -0.15 15.25 -28.13
CA GLU A 26 1.11 14.71 -28.65
C GLU A 26 1.04 13.18 -28.84
N PRO A 27 0.53 12.70 -29.99
CA PRO A 27 0.34 11.28 -30.26
C PRO A 27 1.66 10.62 -30.70
N THR A 28 2.65 10.65 -29.82
CA THR A 28 3.92 9.93 -30.02
C THR A 28 3.70 8.42 -29.91
N PRO A 29 4.57 7.58 -30.52
CA PRO A 29 4.48 6.13 -30.34
C PRO A 29 4.49 5.71 -28.87
N LEU A 30 5.35 6.33 -28.04
CA LEU A 30 5.38 6.09 -26.60
C LEU A 30 4.02 6.36 -25.94
N ALA A 31 3.43 7.53 -26.18
CA ALA A 31 2.12 7.88 -25.62
C ALA A 31 1.02 6.91 -26.08
N PHE A 32 1.09 6.47 -27.33
CA PHE A 32 0.16 5.48 -27.86
C PHE A 32 0.32 4.10 -27.20
N PHE A 33 1.55 3.64 -26.98
CA PHE A 33 1.80 2.38 -26.27
C PHE A 33 1.31 2.44 -24.82
N GLN A 34 1.52 3.57 -24.15
CA GLN A 34 0.93 3.82 -22.83
C GLN A 34 -0.61 3.79 -22.87
N HIS A 35 -1.23 4.27 -23.96
CA HIS A 35 -2.69 4.26 -24.09
C HIS A 35 -3.26 2.85 -24.29
N ILE A 36 -2.68 2.05 -25.20
CA ILE A 36 -3.27 0.75 -25.59
C ILE A 36 -2.79 -0.42 -24.72
N PHE A 37 -1.80 -0.21 -23.84
CA PHE A 37 -1.16 -1.22 -22.98
C PHE A 37 -0.84 -2.54 -23.72
N PRO A 38 -0.03 -2.49 -24.79
CA PRO A 38 0.27 -3.66 -25.60
C PRO A 38 1.17 -4.68 -24.85
N SER A 39 1.13 -5.93 -25.33
CA SER A 39 1.99 -7.01 -24.83
C SER A 39 3.13 -7.40 -25.78
N HIS A 40 2.93 -7.25 -27.09
CA HIS A 40 3.90 -7.68 -28.11
C HIS A 40 4.35 -6.51 -28.97
N ARG A 41 5.67 -6.40 -29.19
CA ARG A 41 6.31 -5.32 -29.94
C ARG A 41 5.76 -5.13 -31.35
N GLY A 42 5.87 -6.17 -32.18
CA GLY A 42 5.46 -6.08 -33.59
C GLY A 42 3.99 -5.69 -33.74
N ARG A 43 3.10 -6.28 -32.92
CA ARG A 43 1.67 -5.94 -32.92
C ARG A 43 1.39 -4.50 -32.46
N ALA A 44 2.21 -3.96 -31.55
CA ALA A 44 2.04 -2.60 -31.07
C ALA A 44 2.46 -1.58 -32.12
N ILE A 45 3.62 -1.79 -32.74
CA ILE A 45 4.15 -0.95 -33.81
C ILE A 45 3.21 -0.96 -35.01
N GLU A 46 2.78 -2.14 -35.44
CA GLU A 46 1.85 -2.28 -36.56
C GLU A 46 0.53 -1.57 -36.27
N LYS A 47 -0.02 -1.76 -35.07
CA LYS A 47 -1.26 -1.08 -34.66
C LYS A 47 -1.10 0.44 -34.63
N TYR A 48 0.04 0.97 -34.20
CA TYR A 48 0.31 2.41 -34.24
C TYR A 48 0.29 2.91 -35.69
N ARG A 49 0.97 2.23 -36.60
CA ARG A 49 1.00 2.59 -38.03
C ARG A 49 -0.38 2.60 -38.66
N ILE A 50 -1.14 1.52 -38.45
CA ILE A 50 -2.51 1.41 -38.97
C ILE A 50 -3.39 2.54 -38.43
N VAL A 51 -3.36 2.80 -37.12
CA VAL A 51 -4.19 3.86 -36.51
C VAL A 51 -3.77 5.24 -37.01
N LEU A 52 -2.47 5.50 -37.17
CA LEU A 52 -1.97 6.76 -37.73
C LEU A 52 -2.44 6.97 -39.17
N ASP A 53 -2.39 5.93 -39.99
CA ASP A 53 -2.83 5.99 -41.39
C ASP A 53 -4.33 6.17 -41.53
N LEU A 54 -5.12 5.57 -40.63
CA LEU A 54 -6.56 5.77 -40.59
C LEU A 54 -6.92 7.17 -40.08
N ALA A 55 -6.26 7.65 -39.02
CA ALA A 55 -6.45 9.01 -38.53
C ALA A 55 -6.16 10.06 -39.60
N LEU A 56 -5.12 9.85 -40.42
CA LEU A 56 -4.78 10.71 -41.56
C LEU A 56 -5.85 10.73 -42.66
N LYS A 57 -6.67 9.68 -42.78
CA LYS A 57 -7.76 9.57 -43.76
C LYS A 57 -9.08 10.12 -43.22
N GLU A 58 -9.31 10.04 -41.91
CA GLU A 58 -10.58 10.42 -41.28
C GLU A 58 -10.69 11.90 -40.92
N THR A 59 -9.57 12.62 -40.80
CA THR A 59 -9.58 14.02 -40.33
C THR A 59 -9.46 15.03 -41.45
N ASP A 60 -10.38 16.01 -41.44
CA ASP A 60 -10.34 17.18 -42.34
C ASP A 60 -9.68 18.41 -41.70
N ASP A 61 -9.34 18.33 -40.40
CA ASP A 61 -8.71 19.42 -39.66
C ASP A 61 -7.26 19.60 -40.13
N ARG A 62 -6.95 20.78 -40.69
CA ARG A 62 -5.63 21.09 -41.24
C ARG A 62 -4.51 21.04 -40.20
N GLU A 63 -4.75 21.48 -38.97
CA GLU A 63 -3.74 21.49 -37.92
C GLU A 63 -3.40 20.08 -37.47
N VAL A 64 -4.45 19.28 -37.22
CA VAL A 64 -4.30 17.86 -36.85
C VAL A 64 -3.63 17.09 -37.99
N LEU A 65 -4.05 17.28 -39.24
CA LEU A 65 -3.43 16.67 -40.42
C LEU A 65 -1.95 17.02 -40.54
N SER A 66 -1.58 18.30 -40.41
CA SER A 66 -0.19 18.75 -40.49
C SER A 66 0.68 18.05 -39.47
N LYS A 67 0.19 17.96 -38.22
CA LYS A 67 0.85 17.29 -37.12
C LYS A 67 1.00 15.77 -37.33
N LEU A 68 -0.05 15.08 -37.76
CA LEU A 68 0.01 13.64 -38.04
C LEU A 68 0.94 13.32 -39.22
N ARG A 69 0.95 14.17 -40.26
CA ARG A 69 1.90 14.04 -41.38
C ARG A 69 3.34 14.25 -40.94
N ARG A 70 3.59 15.23 -40.06
CA ARG A 70 4.91 15.43 -39.44
C ARG A 70 5.34 14.19 -38.70
N LEU A 71 4.48 13.64 -37.83
CA LEU A 71 4.76 12.40 -37.10
C LEU A 71 5.08 11.24 -38.05
N LYS A 72 4.30 11.05 -39.11
CA LYS A 72 4.55 9.98 -40.09
C LYS A 72 5.92 10.11 -40.78
N ARG A 73 6.43 11.33 -40.96
CA ARG A 73 7.77 11.58 -41.54
C ARG A 73 8.91 11.41 -40.53
N THR A 74 8.69 11.79 -39.28
CA THR A 74 9.73 11.82 -38.24
C THR A 74 9.86 10.51 -37.47
N VAL A 75 8.81 9.69 -37.45
CA VAL A 75 8.80 8.41 -36.74
C VAL A 75 9.35 7.33 -37.66
N ASP A 76 10.64 7.02 -37.48
CA ASP A 76 11.31 5.90 -38.13
C ASP A 76 11.23 4.62 -37.27
N GLU A 77 11.73 3.51 -37.83
CA GLU A 77 11.75 2.22 -37.11
C GLU A 77 12.59 2.30 -35.84
N ALA A 78 13.73 3.00 -35.87
CA ALA A 78 14.61 3.15 -34.71
C ALA A 78 13.88 3.84 -33.55
N ARG A 79 13.13 4.91 -33.83
CA ARG A 79 12.34 5.62 -32.82
C ARG A 79 11.21 4.76 -32.27
N LEU A 80 10.52 4.00 -33.12
CA LEU A 80 9.47 3.07 -32.70
C LEU A 80 10.00 2.01 -31.73
N LEU A 81 11.18 1.45 -32.03
CA LEU A 81 11.85 0.46 -31.16
C LEU A 81 12.29 1.08 -29.83
N PHE A 82 12.85 2.30 -29.87
CA PHE A 82 13.26 3.02 -28.67
C PHE A 82 12.07 3.35 -27.75
N ASP A 83 10.99 3.88 -28.32
CA ASP A 83 9.77 4.21 -27.57
C ASP A 83 9.11 2.95 -27.00
N TRP A 84 9.16 1.82 -27.73
CA TRP A 84 8.70 0.52 -27.24
C TRP A 84 9.50 0.05 -26.02
N GLU A 85 10.84 0.10 -26.09
CA GLU A 85 11.70 -0.30 -24.98
C GLU A 85 11.48 0.58 -23.75
N THR A 86 11.34 1.90 -23.97
CA THR A 86 10.98 2.86 -22.94
C THR A 86 9.65 2.50 -22.28
N TRP A 87 8.63 2.15 -23.06
CA TRP A 87 7.35 1.69 -22.53
C TRP A 87 7.50 0.41 -21.69
N MET A 88 8.29 -0.57 -22.14
CA MET A 88 8.49 -1.82 -21.40
C MET A 88 9.13 -1.58 -20.03
N GLN A 89 10.10 -0.67 -19.94
CA GLN A 89 10.70 -0.24 -18.67
C GLN A 89 9.66 0.42 -17.75
N GLN A 90 8.84 1.32 -18.29
CA GLN A 90 7.76 1.97 -17.53
C GLN A 90 6.71 0.95 -17.05
N LYS A 91 6.31 0.02 -17.91
CA LYS A 91 5.37 -1.05 -17.59
C LYS A 91 5.90 -1.95 -16.46
N ALA A 92 7.18 -2.30 -16.49
CA ALA A 92 7.84 -3.04 -15.42
C ALA A 92 7.84 -2.25 -14.10
N ALA A 93 8.18 -0.96 -14.14
CA ALA A 93 8.14 -0.08 -12.97
C ALA A 93 6.73 0.04 -12.36
N ILE A 94 5.69 0.15 -13.20
CA ILE A 94 4.29 0.14 -12.75
C ILE A 94 3.95 -1.18 -12.06
N SER A 95 4.37 -2.30 -12.62
CA SER A 95 4.14 -3.63 -12.03
C SER A 95 4.77 -3.74 -10.64
N VAL A 96 6.04 -3.35 -10.49
CA VAL A 96 6.74 -3.34 -9.20
C VAL A 96 6.03 -2.45 -8.19
N ARG A 97 5.64 -1.23 -8.57
CA ARG A 97 4.92 -0.31 -7.68
C ARG A 97 3.60 -0.91 -7.20
N ARG A 98 2.84 -1.55 -8.08
CA ARG A 98 1.58 -2.23 -7.72
C ARG A 98 1.81 -3.38 -6.74
N SER A 99 2.87 -4.18 -6.96
CA SER A 99 3.24 -5.27 -6.05
C SER A 99 3.61 -4.76 -4.65
N VAL A 100 4.43 -3.71 -4.57
CA VAL A 100 4.79 -3.07 -3.31
C VAL A 100 3.55 -2.53 -2.59
N TRP A 101 2.69 -1.81 -3.32
CA TRP A 101 1.46 -1.26 -2.76
C TRP A 101 0.54 -2.34 -2.21
N SER A 102 0.30 -3.41 -2.97
CA SER A 102 -0.49 -4.57 -2.55
C SER A 102 0.08 -5.24 -1.30
N THR A 103 1.40 -5.44 -1.26
CA THR A 103 2.07 -6.04 -0.10
C THR A 103 1.96 -5.14 1.13
N ASN A 104 2.12 -3.83 0.97
CA ASN A 104 1.97 -2.88 2.06
C ASN A 104 0.54 -2.90 2.62
N ILE A 105 -0.48 -2.92 1.77
CA ILE A 105 -1.87 -3.05 2.20
C ILE A 105 -2.06 -4.33 3.01
N ARG A 106 -1.59 -5.48 2.48
CA ARG A 106 -1.70 -6.76 3.18
C ARG A 106 -1.02 -6.74 4.55
N ILE A 107 0.18 -6.17 4.66
CA ILE A 107 0.88 -6.01 5.94
C ILE A 107 0.07 -5.14 6.92
N HIS A 108 -0.53 -4.05 6.44
CA HIS A 108 -1.38 -3.21 7.29
C HIS A 108 -2.62 -3.96 7.78
N GLU A 109 -3.26 -4.75 6.92
CA GLU A 109 -4.39 -5.60 7.28
C GLU A 109 -3.99 -6.66 8.33
N GLU A 110 -2.85 -7.33 8.14
CA GLU A 110 -2.31 -8.31 9.09
C GLU A 110 -2.00 -7.67 10.45
N ILE A 111 -1.35 -6.50 10.47
CA ILE A 111 -1.02 -5.77 11.70
C ILE A 111 -2.30 -5.37 12.45
N ASN A 112 -3.29 -4.83 11.72
CA ASN A 112 -4.56 -4.40 12.30
C ASN A 112 -5.31 -5.60 12.88
N SER A 113 -5.36 -6.72 12.16
CA SER A 113 -6.00 -7.96 12.61
C SER A 113 -5.29 -8.51 13.86
N PHE A 114 -3.96 -8.52 13.87
CA PHE A 114 -3.18 -8.95 15.03
C PHE A 114 -3.41 -8.06 16.25
N ALA A 115 -3.47 -6.74 16.06
CA ALA A 115 -3.76 -5.80 17.13
C ALA A 115 -5.16 -6.05 17.73
N GLN A 116 -6.17 -6.22 16.88
CA GLN A 116 -7.54 -6.52 17.29
C GLN A 116 -7.64 -7.84 18.06
N ASN A 117 -7.01 -8.90 17.54
CA ASN A 117 -7.00 -10.22 18.19
C ASN A 117 -6.33 -10.14 19.57
N LYS A 118 -5.24 -9.39 19.72
CA LYS A 118 -4.59 -9.18 21.02
C LYS A 118 -5.43 -8.36 22.00
N THR A 119 -6.16 -7.35 21.54
CA THR A 119 -7.08 -6.61 22.42
C THR A 119 -8.25 -7.48 22.87
N SER A 120 -8.80 -8.31 21.99
CA SER A 120 -9.81 -9.30 22.35
C SER A 120 -9.24 -10.30 23.36
N GLN A 121 -7.98 -10.71 23.19
CA GLN A 121 -7.25 -11.58 24.11
C GLN A 121 -7.08 -11.05 25.52
N PHE A 122 -6.59 -9.83 25.62
CA PHE A 122 -6.47 -9.18 26.91
C PHE A 122 -7.83 -9.02 27.59
N SER A 123 -8.89 -8.76 26.82
CA SER A 123 -10.24 -8.59 27.34
C SER A 123 -10.88 -9.88 27.86
N TYR A 124 -10.58 -11.04 27.27
CA TYR A 124 -11.11 -12.31 27.77
C TYR A 124 -10.34 -12.79 29.00
N GLU A 125 -9.02 -12.65 29.01
CA GLU A 125 -8.16 -13.05 30.15
C GLU A 125 -8.49 -12.23 31.41
N THR A 126 -8.78 -10.94 31.26
CA THR A 126 -9.21 -10.11 32.39
C THR A 126 -10.61 -10.48 32.90
N LYS A 127 -11.53 -10.89 32.02
CA LYS A 127 -12.88 -11.34 32.41
C LYS A 127 -12.87 -12.69 33.11
N THR A 128 -12.08 -13.67 32.65
CA THR A 128 -11.93 -14.97 33.33
C THR A 128 -11.25 -14.81 34.68
N GLN A 129 -10.18 -14.04 34.77
CA GLN A 129 -9.51 -13.79 36.05
C GLN A 129 -10.39 -13.03 37.05
N GLY A 130 -11.26 -12.13 36.57
CA GLY A 130 -12.27 -11.46 37.39
C GLY A 130 -13.35 -12.43 37.90
N ARG A 131 -13.83 -13.35 37.05
CA ARG A 131 -14.83 -14.36 37.41
C ARG A 131 -14.29 -15.40 38.39
N GLU A 132 -13.06 -15.87 38.21
CA GLU A 132 -12.40 -16.79 39.15
C GLU A 132 -12.22 -16.17 40.54
N LYS A 133 -11.77 -14.90 40.59
CA LYS A 133 -11.67 -14.17 41.87
C LYS A 133 -13.04 -13.99 42.53
N LEU A 134 -14.08 -13.72 41.75
CA LEU A 134 -15.45 -13.60 42.27
C LEU A 134 -15.96 -14.95 42.79
N ALA A 135 -15.71 -16.06 42.09
CA ALA A 135 -16.10 -17.41 42.51
C ALA A 135 -15.40 -17.83 43.82
N ILE A 136 -14.11 -17.53 43.96
CA ILE A 136 -13.36 -17.78 45.20
C ILE A 136 -13.92 -16.94 46.36
N VAL A 137 -14.22 -15.65 46.14
CA VAL A 137 -14.83 -14.79 47.17
C VAL A 137 -16.22 -15.31 47.58
N THR A 138 -17.04 -15.73 46.62
CA THR A 138 -18.37 -16.31 46.90
C THR A 138 -18.27 -17.62 47.68
N ASN A 139 -17.34 -18.51 47.32
CA ASN A 139 -17.11 -19.76 48.05
C ASN A 139 -16.60 -19.51 49.47
N ILE A 140 -15.68 -18.56 49.67
CA ILE A 140 -15.23 -18.15 51.01
C ILE A 140 -16.38 -17.56 51.82
N MET A 141 -17.23 -16.70 51.22
CA MET A 141 -18.42 -16.18 51.90
C MET A 141 -19.42 -17.27 52.28
N MET A 142 -19.62 -18.30 51.44
CA MET A 142 -20.49 -19.43 51.79
C MET A 142 -19.89 -20.27 52.92
N ILE A 143 -18.59 -20.52 52.91
CA ILE A 143 -17.89 -21.23 54.01
C ILE A 143 -17.97 -20.42 55.32
N MET A 144 -17.82 -19.10 55.25
CA MET A 144 -17.99 -18.22 56.41
C MET A 144 -19.44 -18.13 56.89
N LYS A 145 -20.44 -18.36 56.03
CA LYS A 145 -21.86 -18.47 56.44
C LYS A 145 -22.17 -19.79 57.18
N VAL A 146 -21.34 -20.83 57.07
CA VAL A 146 -21.52 -22.11 57.78
C VAL A 146 -20.99 -22.06 59.22
N LYS A 147 -20.21 -21.04 59.58
CA LYS A 147 -19.79 -20.78 60.96
C LYS A 147 -20.16 -19.35 61.34
N VAL A 148 -21.26 -19.21 62.11
CA VAL A 148 -21.57 -18.17 63.13
C VAL A 148 -23.05 -17.78 63.08
N LYS A 149 -23.79 -18.17 64.12
CA LYS A 149 -25.03 -17.53 64.55
C LYS A 149 -24.70 -16.14 65.11
N VAL A 150 -25.29 -15.11 64.49
CA VAL A 150 -25.74 -13.79 65.01
C VAL A 150 -24.69 -12.86 65.65
N THR A 151 -24.43 -11.70 65.01
CA THR A 151 -24.91 -10.35 65.43
C THR A 151 -24.51 -9.28 64.38
N PRO A 152 -25.30 -8.19 64.19
CA PRO A 152 -25.04 -7.17 63.18
C PRO A 152 -24.36 -5.92 63.77
N CYS A 153 -23.29 -5.42 63.13
CA CYS A 153 -22.77 -4.04 63.30
C CYS A 153 -21.79 -3.68 62.16
N PRO A 154 -21.53 -2.38 61.89
CA PRO A 154 -21.74 -1.82 60.56
C PRO A 154 -20.48 -1.73 59.68
N MET A 155 -20.76 -1.57 58.38
CA MET A 155 -19.81 -1.41 57.28
C MET A 155 -18.59 -0.54 57.60
N VAL A 156 -17.39 -1.12 57.46
CA VAL A 156 -16.15 -0.37 57.21
C VAL A 156 -15.55 -0.88 55.91
N TRP A 157 -15.67 -0.08 54.86
CA TRP A 157 -15.03 -0.29 53.56
C TRP A 157 -13.50 -0.18 53.72
N MET A 158 -12.80 -1.31 53.77
CA MET A 158 -11.34 -1.31 53.59
C MET A 158 -11.01 -1.06 52.11
N LYS A 159 -10.77 0.20 51.74
CA LYS A 159 -10.02 0.56 50.53
C LYS A 159 -8.61 -0.06 50.66
N LYS A 160 -8.34 -1.17 49.96
CA LYS A 160 -6.98 -1.67 49.76
C LYS A 160 -6.18 -0.61 49.00
N GLN A 161 -5.44 0.22 49.73
CA GLN A 161 -4.46 1.12 49.12
C GLN A 161 -3.35 0.26 48.48
N VAL A 162 -3.23 0.35 47.16
CA VAL A 162 -2.03 -0.12 46.46
C VAL A 162 -0.87 0.76 46.92
N SER A 163 0.10 0.17 47.61
CA SER A 163 1.25 0.91 48.13
C SER A 163 1.90 1.75 47.01
N PRO A 164 2.10 3.07 47.19
CA PRO A 164 2.73 3.94 46.21
C PRO A 164 4.08 3.41 45.71
N MET A 165 4.79 2.65 46.54
CA MET A 165 6.04 1.97 46.20
C MET A 165 5.90 0.93 45.08
N MET A 166 4.77 0.21 45.01
CA MET A 166 4.52 -0.75 43.92
C MET A 166 4.27 -0.03 42.59
N ILE A 167 3.54 1.09 42.63
CA ILE A 167 3.30 1.93 41.45
C ILE A 167 4.64 2.50 40.94
N LEU A 168 5.50 2.98 41.84
CA LEU A 168 6.82 3.49 41.49
C LEU A 168 7.71 2.40 40.84
N LYS A 169 7.72 1.18 41.39
CA LYS A 169 8.46 0.03 40.83
C LYS A 169 7.99 -0.31 39.42
N ILE A 170 6.68 -0.28 39.15
CA ILE A 170 6.11 -0.53 37.82
C ILE A 170 6.54 0.58 36.84
N ILE A 171 6.44 1.85 37.23
CA ILE A 171 6.84 3.00 36.39
C ILE A 171 8.32 2.93 36.03
N VAL A 172 9.20 2.62 36.99
CA VAL A 172 10.64 2.47 36.73
C VAL A 172 10.91 1.32 35.75
N LYS A 173 10.22 0.19 35.90
CA LYS A 173 10.36 -0.96 34.99
C LYS A 173 9.90 -0.63 33.56
N ILE A 174 8.78 0.08 33.41
CA ILE A 174 8.29 0.57 32.11
C ILE A 174 9.30 1.53 31.47
N ARG A 175 9.85 2.48 32.24
CA ARG A 175 10.88 3.41 31.73
C ARG A 175 12.13 2.68 31.24
N LYS A 176 12.60 1.67 31.98
CA LYS A 176 13.78 0.87 31.61
C LYS A 176 13.54 0.10 30.30
N ILE A 177 12.37 -0.52 30.14
CA ILE A 177 12.00 -1.21 28.89
C ILE A 177 11.94 -0.22 27.71
N LYS A 178 11.32 0.95 27.91
CA LYS A 178 11.22 1.99 26.87
C LYS A 178 12.59 2.48 26.40
N MET A 179 13.55 2.65 27.32
CA MET A 179 14.93 3.02 26.95
C MET A 179 15.64 1.93 26.16
N VAL A 180 15.49 0.66 26.53
CA VAL A 180 16.11 -0.46 25.82
C VAL A 180 15.56 -0.59 24.40
N VAL A 181 14.24 -0.44 24.23
CA VAL A 181 13.60 -0.47 22.91
C VAL A 181 14.09 0.70 22.04
N LYS A 182 14.15 1.92 22.60
CA LYS A 182 14.65 3.11 21.90
C LYS A 182 16.11 2.93 21.47
N ALA A 183 16.97 2.40 22.33
CA ALA A 183 18.37 2.12 22.02
C ALA A 183 18.53 1.07 20.90
N LYS A 184 17.73 -0.01 20.93
CA LYS A 184 17.73 -1.03 19.85
C LYS A 184 17.28 -0.44 18.50
N MET A 185 16.26 0.43 18.51
CA MET A 185 15.78 1.08 17.30
C MET A 185 16.82 2.03 16.70
N LEU A 186 17.47 2.86 17.55
CA LEU A 186 18.56 3.74 17.12
C LEU A 186 19.74 2.95 16.54
N LYS A 187 20.15 1.83 17.18
CA LYS A 187 21.20 0.95 16.63
C LYS A 187 20.86 0.45 15.23
N ARG A 188 19.61 -0.01 15.00
CA ARG A 188 19.17 -0.45 13.67
C ARG A 188 19.25 0.67 12.63
N ILE A 189 18.78 1.87 12.97
CA ILE A 189 18.83 3.03 12.08
C ILE A 189 20.27 3.39 11.70
N ILE A 190 21.19 3.41 12.67
CA ILE A 190 22.60 3.72 12.45
C ILE A 190 23.24 2.66 11.54
N VAL A 191 23.02 1.38 11.81
CA VAL A 191 23.54 0.27 10.99
C VAL A 191 23.02 0.36 9.55
N SER A 192 21.71 0.59 9.36
CA SER A 192 21.14 0.76 8.02
C SER A 192 21.73 1.96 7.27
N LYS A 193 22.03 3.06 7.98
CA LYS A 193 22.65 4.25 7.37
C LYS A 193 24.12 4.01 6.99
N LEU A 194 24.87 3.29 7.82
CA LEU A 194 26.25 2.87 7.52
C LEU A 194 26.33 1.95 6.30
N ILE A 195 25.44 0.95 6.22
CA ILE A 195 25.37 0.03 5.07
C ILE A 195 25.09 0.84 3.80
N ARG A 196 24.10 1.74 3.83
CA ARG A 196 23.76 2.59 2.67
C ARG A 196 24.94 3.46 2.23
N MET A 197 25.65 4.08 3.18
CA MET A 197 26.83 4.90 2.88
C MET A 197 27.98 4.09 2.27
N ASN A 198 28.22 2.86 2.74
CA ASN A 198 29.26 1.98 2.19
C ASN A 198 28.91 1.49 0.78
N SER A 199 27.66 1.12 0.52
CA SER A 199 27.20 0.78 -0.84
C SER A 199 27.37 1.96 -1.81
N SER A 200 27.06 3.19 -1.38
CA SER A 200 27.28 4.39 -2.20
C SER A 200 28.75 4.74 -2.43
N ARG A 201 29.66 4.38 -1.52
CA ARG A 201 31.12 4.54 -1.71
C ARG A 201 31.67 3.50 -2.69
N HIS A 202 31.21 2.26 -2.62
CA HIS A 202 31.61 1.22 -3.58
C HIS A 202 31.17 1.57 -5.00
N LEU A 203 29.93 2.03 -5.19
CA LEU A 203 29.42 2.45 -6.50
C LEU A 203 30.21 3.63 -7.09
N ARG A 204 30.67 4.58 -6.26
CA ARG A 204 31.55 5.68 -6.72
C ARG A 204 32.95 5.20 -7.13
N LYS A 205 33.54 4.23 -6.42
CA LYS A 205 34.84 3.66 -6.79
C LYS A 205 34.79 2.88 -8.11
N TYR A 206 33.69 2.18 -8.40
CA TYR A 206 33.51 1.48 -9.68
C TYR A 206 33.31 2.45 -10.86
N ARG A 207 32.58 3.56 -10.64
CA ARG A 207 32.35 4.59 -11.67
C ARG A 207 33.65 5.29 -12.12
N ASN A 208 34.58 5.54 -11.20
CA ASN A 208 35.85 6.19 -11.51
C ASN A 208 36.92 5.26 -12.11
N ARG A 209 36.65 3.96 -12.29
CA ARG A 209 37.56 3.01 -12.96
C ARG A 209 37.13 2.69 -14.40
N GLN A 210 35.99 3.21 -14.84
CA GLN A 210 35.39 2.97 -16.16
C GLN A 210 35.45 4.23 -17.06
N ASN A 211 36.01 5.32 -16.54
CA ASN A 211 36.43 6.51 -17.27
C ASN A 211 37.95 6.61 -17.16
#